data_AF-A0A7S2HVH5-F1
#
_entry.id   AF-A0A7S2HVH5-F1
#
_cell.length_a   1.000
_cell.length_b   1.000
_cell.length_c   1.000
_cell.angle_alpha   90.00
_cell.angle_beta   90.00
_cell.angle_gamma   90.00
#
_symmetry.space_group_name_H-M   'P 1'
#
loop_
_entity.id
_entity.type
_entity.pdbx_description
1 polymer ?
#
loop_
_entity_poly.entity_id
_entity_poly.type
_entity_poly.pdbx_seq_one_letter_code
_entity_poly.pdbx_strand_id
1 'polypeptide(L)'
;LADGTSAKVEWMLGVEWPAVWRPRINLLGTSVLTFGSSSDGSPVVQRVQETWHQTPPQAFIAQVLPKLRDITSLWCSPTAEHYPMPIVGNRDGYTLRRLPPML
;
A
#
# COMPACT_ATOMS: atom_id res chain seq x y z
N LEU A 1 -17.98 -35.44 6.79
CA LEU A 1 -16.81 -34.68 7.29
C LEU A 1 -17.00 -34.56 8.79
N ALA A 2 -16.02 -34.98 9.59
CA ALA A 2 -16.17 -34.97 11.04
C ALA A 2 -16.42 -33.53 11.55
N ASP A 3 -17.43 -33.39 12.41
CA ASP A 3 -17.71 -32.14 13.12
C ASP A 3 -16.45 -31.67 13.84
N GLY A 4 -16.03 -30.42 13.59
CA GLY A 4 -14.83 -29.84 14.19
C GLY A 4 -13.63 -29.68 13.26
N THR A 5 -13.82 -29.83 11.93
CA THR A 5 -12.77 -29.46 10.97
C THR A 5 -12.59 -27.94 10.97
N SER A 6 -11.38 -27.45 11.24
CA SER A 6 -11.06 -26.02 11.19
C SER A 6 -10.14 -25.71 9.99
N ALA A 7 -10.42 -24.61 9.29
CA ALA A 7 -9.55 -24.08 8.25
C ALA A 7 -9.05 -22.69 8.65
N LYS A 8 -7.74 -22.48 8.53
CA LYS A 8 -7.11 -21.18 8.71
C LYS A 8 -6.92 -20.54 7.33
N VAL A 9 -7.44 -19.33 7.18
CA VAL A 9 -7.29 -18.51 5.97
C VAL A 9 -6.58 -17.22 6.34
N GLU A 10 -5.48 -16.92 5.66
CA GLU A 10 -4.81 -15.62 5.76
C GLU A 10 -5.26 -14.76 4.59
N TRP A 11 -5.54 -13.49 4.87
CA TRP A 11 -6.10 -12.58 3.87
C TRP A 11 -5.51 -11.18 3.97
N MET A 12 -5.63 -10.47 2.86
CA MET A 12 -5.28 -9.06 2.72
C MET A 12 -6.50 -8.32 2.17
N LEU A 13 -6.95 -7.30 2.89
CA LEU A 13 -8.07 -6.45 2.53
C LEU A 13 -7.55 -5.06 2.12
N GLY A 14 -7.66 -4.73 0.84
CA GLY A 14 -7.36 -3.39 0.34
C GLY A 14 -8.57 -2.47 0.50
N VAL A 15 -8.41 -1.37 1.23
CA VAL A 15 -9.46 -0.36 1.42
C VAL A 15 -8.97 1.03 1.06
N GLU A 16 -9.90 1.87 0.59
CA GLU A 16 -9.63 3.29 0.38
C GLU A 16 -9.96 4.06 1.65
N TRP A 17 -8.98 4.80 2.18
CA TRP A 17 -9.18 5.61 3.38
C TRP A 17 -10.03 6.85 3.06
N PRO A 18 -10.99 7.23 3.91
CA PRO A 18 -11.85 8.40 3.68
C PRO A 18 -11.10 9.71 3.97
N ALA A 19 -10.08 10.03 3.18
CA ALA A 19 -9.33 11.28 3.19
C ALA A 19 -9.34 11.95 1.81
N VAL A 20 -8.95 13.24 1.75
CA VAL A 20 -8.99 14.07 0.53
C VAL A 20 -8.27 13.41 -0.65
N TRP A 21 -7.11 12.80 -0.42
CA TRP A 21 -6.31 12.11 -1.45
C TRP A 21 -6.58 10.60 -1.54
N ARG A 22 -7.59 10.09 -0.82
CA ARG A 22 -8.07 8.69 -0.83
C ARG A 22 -6.95 7.64 -0.91
N PRO A 23 -6.02 7.61 0.05
CA PRO A 23 -4.92 6.65 0.00
C PRO A 23 -5.47 5.23 0.18
N ARG A 24 -4.88 4.29 -0.57
CA ARG A 24 -5.17 2.86 -0.42
C ARG A 24 -4.31 2.29 0.70
N ILE A 25 -4.94 1.58 1.63
CA ILE A 25 -4.26 0.87 2.71
C ILE A 25 -4.63 -0.60 2.65
N ASN A 26 -3.68 -1.47 3.00
CA ASN A 26 -3.88 -2.90 3.09
C ASN A 26 -3.99 -3.31 4.55
N LEU A 27 -5.10 -3.96 4.92
CA LEU A 27 -5.31 -4.58 6.23
C LEU A 27 -5.00 -6.06 6.12
N LEU A 28 -4.34 -6.60 7.13
CA LEU A 28 -3.92 -7.99 7.19
C LEU A 28 -4.67 -8.68 8.31
N GLY A 29 -5.12 -9.89 8.05
CA GLY A 29 -5.86 -10.66 9.03
C GLY A 29 -5.83 -12.15 8.77
N THR A 30 -6.34 -12.86 9.75
CA THR A 30 -6.46 -14.31 9.72
C THR A 30 -7.87 -14.67 10.16
N SER A 31 -8.54 -15.50 9.37
CA SER A 31 -9.84 -16.06 9.71
C SER A 31 -9.70 -17.55 9.99
N VAL A 32 -10.21 -17.99 11.14
CA VAL A 32 -10.37 -19.40 11.48
C VAL A 32 -11.83 -19.77 11.26
N LEU A 33 -12.07 -20.62 10.27
CA LEU A 33 -13.38 -21.14 9.90
C LEU A 33 -13.59 -22.48 10.61
N THR A 34 -14.70 -22.63 11.33
CA THR A 34 -15.13 -23.92 11.89
C THR A 34 -16.31 -24.43 11.07
N PHE A 35 -16.17 -25.63 10.52
CA PHE A 35 -17.21 -26.29 9.75
C PHE A 35 -17.94 -27.30 10.62
N GLY A 36 -19.27 -27.34 10.47
CA GLY A 36 -20.10 -28.44 10.96
C GLY A 36 -20.95 -29.02 9.84
N SER A 37 -21.77 -29.99 10.18
CA SER A 37 -22.66 -30.65 9.22
C SER A 37 -24.04 -29.99 9.17
N SER A 38 -24.52 -29.69 7.96
CA SER A 38 -25.94 -29.34 7.72
C SER A 38 -26.84 -30.58 7.86
N SER A 39 -28.16 -30.37 7.91
CA SER A 39 -29.18 -31.44 7.86
C SER A 39 -29.02 -32.34 6.64
N ASP A 40 -28.51 -31.79 5.54
CA ASP A 40 -28.35 -32.47 4.26
C ASP A 40 -26.94 -33.05 4.08
N GLY A 41 -26.13 -33.06 5.14
CA GLY A 41 -24.76 -33.61 5.14
C GLY A 41 -23.71 -32.72 4.45
N SER A 42 -24.10 -31.55 3.93
CA SER A 42 -23.17 -30.58 3.34
C SER A 42 -22.37 -29.84 4.42
N PRO A 43 -21.07 -29.57 4.18
CA PRO A 43 -20.27 -28.79 5.11
C PRO A 43 -20.75 -27.33 5.12
N VAL A 44 -21.09 -26.83 6.30
CA VAL A 44 -21.53 -25.44 6.52
C VAL A 44 -20.59 -24.76 7.51
N VAL A 45 -20.23 -23.51 7.22
CA VAL A 45 -19.46 -22.67 8.13
C VAL A 45 -20.36 -22.31 9.32
N GLN A 46 -20.03 -22.84 10.50
CA GLN A 46 -20.77 -22.55 11.73
C GLN A 46 -20.20 -21.32 12.45
N ARG A 47 -18.88 -21.13 12.39
CA ARG A 47 -18.20 -20.04 13.09
C ARG A 47 -17.06 -19.48 12.26
N VAL A 48 -16.95 -18.17 12.26
CA VAL A 48 -15.83 -17.41 11.72
C VAL A 48 -15.22 -16.61 12.85
N GLN A 49 -13.95 -16.85 13.16
CA GLN A 49 -13.21 -16.03 14.10
C GLN A 49 -12.12 -15.28 13.35
N GLU A 50 -12.17 -13.95 13.41
CA GLU A 50 -11.23 -13.08 12.71
C GLU A 50 -10.23 -12.48 13.70
N THR A 51 -8.96 -12.49 13.32
CA THR A 51 -7.88 -11.82 14.05
C THR A 51 -7.23 -10.82 13.11
N TRP A 52 -7.31 -9.55 13.48
CA TRP A 52 -6.70 -8.44 12.75
C TRP A 52 -5.28 -8.25 13.25
N HIS A 53 -4.30 -8.22 12.34
CA HIS A 53 -2.88 -8.05 12.70
C HIS A 53 -2.57 -6.59 13.05
N GLN A 54 -3.40 -5.67 12.56
CA GLN A 54 -3.23 -4.23 12.70
C GLN A 54 -4.59 -3.55 12.70
N THR A 55 -4.71 -2.49 13.51
CA THR A 55 -5.89 -1.62 13.44
C THR A 55 -5.84 -0.72 12.21
N PRO A 56 -6.98 -0.27 11.66
CA PRO A 56 -6.99 0.59 10.49
C PRO A 56 -6.14 1.88 10.64
N PRO A 57 -6.15 2.60 11.78
CA PRO A 57 -5.26 3.75 11.98
C PRO A 57 -3.77 3.39 11.97
N GLN A 58 -3.40 2.25 12.55
CA GLN A 58 -2.00 1.78 12.54
C GLN A 58 -1.53 1.45 11.12
N ALA A 59 -2.37 0.77 10.34
CA ALA A 59 -2.09 0.47 8.94
C ALA A 59 -1.93 1.75 8.10
N PHE A 60 -2.79 2.74 8.33
CA PHE A 60 -2.69 4.05 7.69
C PHE A 60 -1.37 4.74 8.01
N ILE A 61 -1.00 4.86 9.28
CA ILE A 61 0.25 5.50 9.70
C ILE A 61 1.46 4.79 9.08
N ALA A 62 1.46 3.46 9.06
CA ALA A 62 2.58 2.68 8.57
C ALA A 62 2.77 2.73 7.04
N GLN A 63 1.68 2.89 6.28
CA GLN A 63 1.67 2.79 4.81
C GLN A 63 1.56 4.13 4.09
N VAL A 64 0.90 5.12 4.71
CA VAL A 64 0.56 6.39 4.06
C VAL A 64 1.44 7.53 4.54
N LEU A 65 1.74 7.59 5.84
CA LEU A 65 2.51 8.72 6.36
C LEU A 65 3.99 8.57 5.99
N PRO A 66 4.66 9.67 5.62
CA PRO A 66 6.09 9.66 5.37
C PRO A 66 6.82 9.26 6.64
N LYS A 67 7.79 8.36 6.51
CA LYS A 67 8.65 7.98 7.63
C LYS A 67 9.68 9.07 7.88
N LEU A 68 10.27 9.08 9.07
CA LEU A 68 11.36 10.02 9.41
C LEU A 68 12.45 10.02 8.35
N ARG A 69 12.81 8.83 7.83
CA ARG A 69 13.78 8.69 6.73
C ARG A 69 13.37 9.49 5.49
N ASP A 70 12.10 9.44 5.11
CA ASP A 70 11.59 10.08 3.90
C ASP A 70 11.61 11.61 4.06
N ILE A 71 11.38 12.10 5.27
CA ILE A 71 11.52 13.52 5.60
C ILE A 71 13.00 13.92 5.54
N THR A 72 13.89 13.16 6.17
CA THR A 72 15.33 13.45 6.12
C THR A 72 15.88 13.38 4.70
N SER A 73 15.41 12.45 3.87
CA SER A 73 15.81 12.42 2.47
C SER A 73 15.23 13.59 1.69
N LEU A 74 14.07 14.14 2.05
CA LEU A 74 13.57 15.35 1.39
C LEU A 74 14.45 16.58 1.67
N TRP A 75 15.05 16.66 2.86
CA TRP A 75 15.97 17.76 3.24
C TRP A 75 17.43 17.52 2.85
N CYS A 76 17.86 16.26 2.82
CA CYS A 76 19.24 15.87 2.55
C CYS A 76 19.44 15.30 1.13
N SER A 77 18.38 15.09 0.36
CA SER A 77 18.53 14.85 -1.06
C SER A 77 19.00 16.15 -1.71
N PRO A 78 20.04 16.11 -2.55
CA PRO A 78 20.32 17.25 -3.39
C PRO A 78 19.02 17.54 -4.16
N THR A 79 18.48 18.75 -4.03
CA THR A 79 17.37 19.24 -4.85
C THR A 79 17.64 18.78 -6.26
N ALA A 80 16.82 17.86 -6.80
CA ALA A 80 17.04 17.20 -8.09
C ALA A 80 17.76 18.18 -9.00
N GLU A 81 19.07 17.96 -9.18
CA GLU A 81 19.95 19.01 -9.64
C GLU A 81 19.34 19.54 -10.93
N HIS A 82 18.95 20.82 -10.95
CA HIS A 82 18.77 21.49 -12.21
C HIS A 82 20.15 21.46 -12.83
N TYR A 83 20.44 20.41 -13.60
CA TYR A 83 21.69 20.29 -14.29
C TYR A 83 21.85 21.61 -15.04
N PRO A 84 22.90 22.40 -14.76
CA PRO A 84 23.05 23.70 -15.37
C PRO A 84 23.22 23.45 -16.87
N MET A 85 22.11 23.49 -17.61
CA MET A 85 22.10 23.23 -19.04
C MET A 85 22.70 24.46 -19.71
N PRO A 86 23.90 24.35 -20.30
CA PRO A 86 24.50 25.49 -20.96
C PRO A 86 23.59 25.94 -22.11
N ILE A 87 23.33 27.25 -22.17
CA ILE A 87 22.57 27.87 -23.24
C ILE A 87 23.46 27.86 -24.49
N VAL A 88 23.02 27.14 -25.53
CA VAL A 88 23.74 27.04 -26.81
C VAL A 88 23.44 28.27 -27.67
N GLY A 89 22.28 28.87 -27.48
CA GLY A 89 21.90 30.11 -28.15
C GLY A 89 20.49 30.57 -27.78
N ASN A 90 20.23 31.86 -27.94
CA ASN A 90 18.90 32.44 -27.86
C ASN A 90 18.46 32.86 -29.27
N ARG A 91 17.20 32.59 -29.59
CA ARG A 91 16.53 33.04 -30.82
C ARG A 91 15.23 33.75 -30.44
N ASP A 92 14.64 34.47 -31.38
CA ASP A 92 13.41 35.23 -31.15
C ASP A 92 12.28 34.29 -30.69
N GLY A 93 12.03 34.29 -29.37
CA GLY A 93 10.98 33.53 -28.72
C GLY A 93 11.40 32.21 -28.04
N TYR A 94 12.65 31.74 -28.15
CA TYR A 94 13.09 30.51 -27.46
C TYR A 94 14.60 30.41 -27.18
N THR A 95 14.92 29.63 -26.12
CA THR A 95 16.30 29.34 -25.67
C THR A 95 16.67 27.90 -25.98
N LEU A 96 17.76 27.68 -26.73
CA LEU A 96 18.29 26.36 -27.01
C LEU A 96 19.24 25.92 -25.88
N ARG A 97 18.97 24.76 -25.29
CA ARG A 97 19.74 24.17 -24.20
C ARG A 97 20.31 22.82 -24.64
N ARG A 98 21.59 22.55 -24.35
CA ARG A 98 22.20 21.24 -24.62
C ARG A 98 21.86 20.27 -23.49
N LEU A 99 21.13 19.21 -23.81
CA LEU A 99 20.94 18.07 -22.92
C LEU A 99 22.21 17.21 -22.95
N PRO A 100 22.73 16.73 -21.80
CA PRO A 100 23.77 15.70 -21.82
C PRO A 100 23.20 14.44 -22.50
N PRO A 101 24.03 13.68 -23.24
CA PRO A 101 23.62 12.37 -23.74
C PRO A 101 23.23 11.51 -22.54
N MET A 102 21.98 11.03 -22.53
CA MET A 102 21.38 10.43 -21.34
C MET A 102 22.16 9.18 -20.89
N LEU A 103 22.28 9.03 -19.57
CA LEU A 103 22.56 7.76 -18.89
C LEU A 103 21.43 6.76 -19.14
#